data_AF-A0A1X0NRB2-F1
#
_entry.id   AF-A0A1X0NRB2-F1
#
_cell.length_a   1.000
_cell.length_b   1.000
_cell.length_c   1.000
_cell.angle_alpha   90.00
_cell.angle_beta   90.00
_cell.angle_gamma   90.00
#
_symmetry.space_group_name_H-M   'P 1'
#
loop_
_entity.id
_entity.type
_entity.pdbx_description
1 polymer ?
#
loop_
_entity_poly.entity_id
_entity_poly.type
_entity_poly.pdbx_seq_one_letter_code
_entity_poly.pdbx_strand_id
1 'polypeptide(L)'
;MAFRGLVGAACVASGFAVTGVVVLTSRWRRLESRRAVLDNEYASILEELSSLDNTRLIEAENLRKKKHEIGLLHETVDTLWNDRLERYKQTNKEMYSYLKALPEALGILKGLTSHYQYMTKEMRKFISFDVACSKVHNFSLLLEHGDRVGIHRVAESIRQLLIAEPLVEVVCDSVINDFTNISAPSTINECSLSFVFCMEELDKAIEAAVSHFLEFQRDRADRAPNVICEGIRKLSDEAKVNTLSSGDIIMQREAKALRDLLLRDKRQLHTAEDLRSALNYVENVISKLNKKNGHDNALQATIIADPAVGIAEEQLLLWRKSASLFLVREQAKEALSAYNLLLAETLTKTKIA
;
A
#
# COMPACT_ATOMS: atom_id res chain seq x y z
N MET A 1 -95.99 137.21 76.39
CA MET A 1 -94.78 136.38 76.61
C MET A 1 -95.01 135.01 75.98
N ALA A 2 -93.99 134.17 75.78
CA ALA A 2 -93.03 134.26 74.65
C ALA A 2 -92.10 133.02 74.65
N PHE A 3 -91.29 132.90 73.58
CA PHE A 3 -90.04 132.12 73.46
C PHE A 3 -90.07 130.56 73.34
N ARG A 4 -89.38 130.09 72.26
CA ARG A 4 -88.60 128.82 72.01
C ARG A 4 -89.22 127.44 72.41
N GLY A 5 -88.89 126.28 71.80
CA GLY A 5 -88.03 125.86 70.67
C GLY A 5 -88.69 124.63 69.96
N LEU A 6 -88.04 123.68 69.25
CA LEU A 6 -86.65 123.41 68.84
C LEU A 6 -86.70 122.71 67.42
N VAL A 7 -85.71 121.90 67.01
CA VAL A 7 -85.65 121.20 65.68
C VAL A 7 -85.03 119.80 65.77
N GLY A 8 -85.53 118.84 64.99
CA GLY A 8 -84.94 117.50 64.72
C GLY A 8 -86.02 116.47 64.27
N ALA A 9 -85.80 115.51 63.38
CA ALA A 9 -84.62 115.17 62.58
C ALA A 9 -85.03 114.53 61.23
N ALA A 10 -84.20 114.71 60.20
CA ALA A 10 -84.29 114.01 58.90
C ALA A 10 -82.91 113.38 58.55
N CYS A 11 -82.87 112.54 57.52
CA CYS A 11 -81.66 111.94 56.90
C CYS A 11 -81.06 110.65 57.53
N VAL A 12 -81.75 109.52 57.49
CA VAL A 12 -81.13 108.15 57.46
C VAL A 12 -82.00 107.16 56.65
N ALA A 13 -81.73 106.92 55.35
CA ALA A 13 -82.37 105.81 54.60
C ALA A 13 -81.74 105.42 53.24
N SER A 14 -81.11 106.34 52.50
CA SER A 14 -80.83 106.18 51.06
C SER A 14 -79.48 105.51 50.69
N GLY A 15 -78.94 104.65 51.57
CA GLY A 15 -77.60 104.05 51.39
C GLY A 15 -77.54 102.60 50.86
N PHE A 16 -78.64 101.83 50.89
CA PHE A 16 -78.58 100.36 50.86
C PHE A 16 -79.05 99.64 49.58
N ALA A 17 -79.48 100.35 48.54
CA ALA A 17 -80.03 99.71 47.33
C ALA A 17 -78.98 99.25 46.31
N VAL A 18 -77.92 100.05 46.08
CA VAL A 18 -76.90 99.79 45.05
C VAL A 18 -76.05 98.53 45.36
N THR A 19 -75.96 98.17 46.64
CA THR A 19 -75.25 96.97 47.11
C THR A 19 -75.90 95.65 46.69
N GLY A 20 -77.19 95.62 46.33
CA GLY A 20 -77.90 94.36 46.03
C GLY A 20 -77.46 93.65 44.74
N VAL A 21 -77.38 94.38 43.62
CA VAL A 21 -77.14 93.79 42.29
C VAL A 21 -75.68 93.38 42.09
N VAL A 22 -74.74 94.20 42.60
CA VAL A 22 -73.30 93.90 42.57
C VAL A 22 -72.96 92.63 43.37
N VAL A 23 -73.70 92.35 44.45
CA VAL A 23 -73.55 91.13 45.26
C VAL A 23 -74.02 89.87 44.51
N LEU A 24 -74.99 89.96 43.59
CA LEU A 24 -75.47 88.80 42.82
C LEU A 24 -74.52 88.41 41.67
N THR A 25 -74.00 89.38 40.92
CA THR A 25 -73.06 89.10 39.81
C THR A 25 -71.68 88.68 40.33
N SER A 26 -71.22 89.25 41.44
CA SER A 26 -70.00 88.80 42.11
C SER A 26 -70.15 87.39 42.73
N ARG A 27 -71.34 87.05 43.27
CA ARG A 27 -71.65 85.66 43.69
C ARG A 27 -71.63 84.68 42.52
N TRP A 28 -72.19 85.03 41.36
CA TRP A 28 -72.17 84.16 40.17
C TRP A 28 -70.76 83.93 39.62
N ARG A 29 -69.96 84.97 39.42
CA ARG A 29 -68.54 84.81 39.02
C ARG A 29 -67.74 84.00 40.04
N ARG A 30 -68.05 84.12 41.33
CA ARG A 30 -67.44 83.31 42.40
C ARG A 30 -67.91 81.85 42.41
N LEU A 31 -69.08 81.55 41.86
CA LEU A 31 -69.56 80.18 41.65
C LEU A 31 -68.96 79.57 40.38
N GLU A 32 -68.83 80.34 39.30
CA GLU A 32 -68.17 79.91 38.05
C GLU A 32 -66.69 79.63 38.27
N SER A 33 -65.94 80.54 38.92
CA SER A 33 -64.54 80.28 39.26
C SER A 33 -64.38 79.10 40.22
N ARG A 34 -65.31 78.91 41.17
CA ARG A 34 -65.30 77.74 42.05
C ARG A 34 -65.65 76.43 41.31
N ARG A 35 -66.50 76.46 40.29
CA ARG A 35 -66.73 75.31 39.40
C ARG A 35 -65.48 74.99 38.60
N ALA A 36 -64.87 75.97 37.93
CA ALA A 36 -63.62 75.76 37.18
C ALA A 36 -62.46 75.24 38.06
N VAL A 37 -62.37 75.67 39.32
CA VAL A 37 -61.41 75.11 40.29
C VAL A 37 -61.75 73.65 40.63
N LEU A 38 -63.01 73.34 40.94
CA LEU A 38 -63.45 71.96 41.21
C LEU A 38 -63.27 71.05 39.98
N ASP A 39 -63.58 71.52 38.78
CA ASP A 39 -63.43 70.76 37.52
C ASP A 39 -61.95 70.46 37.24
N ASN A 40 -61.04 71.40 37.55
CA ASN A 40 -59.59 71.18 37.51
C ASN A 40 -59.11 70.19 38.59
N GLU A 41 -59.64 70.27 39.82
CA GLU A 41 -59.34 69.31 40.90
C GLU A 41 -59.83 67.89 40.54
N TYR A 42 -61.01 67.76 39.93
CA TYR A 42 -61.50 66.48 39.39
C TYR A 42 -60.63 65.98 38.23
N ALA A 43 -60.18 66.85 37.33
CA ALA A 43 -59.29 66.47 36.24
C ALA A 43 -57.93 65.96 36.76
N SER A 44 -57.31 66.63 37.74
CA SER A 44 -56.05 66.18 38.33
C SER A 44 -56.21 64.86 39.10
N ILE A 45 -57.31 64.67 39.84
CA ILE A 45 -57.60 63.40 40.53
C ILE A 45 -57.82 62.26 39.52
N LEU A 46 -58.51 62.52 38.40
CA LEU A 46 -58.69 61.53 37.34
C LEU A 46 -57.36 61.19 36.64
N GLU A 47 -56.49 62.17 36.42
CA GLU A 47 -55.15 61.95 35.86
C GLU A 47 -54.29 61.12 36.82
N GLU A 48 -54.24 61.46 38.11
CA GLU A 48 -53.56 60.68 39.16
C GLU A 48 -54.09 59.24 39.23
N LEU A 49 -55.41 59.04 39.27
CA LEU A 49 -56.03 57.71 39.26
C LEU A 49 -55.67 56.92 38.00
N SER A 50 -55.71 57.55 36.82
CA SER A 50 -55.31 56.91 35.57
C SER A 50 -53.82 56.53 35.57
N SER A 51 -52.96 57.35 36.18
CA SER A 51 -51.53 57.05 36.31
C SER A 51 -51.30 55.87 37.26
N LEU A 52 -52.04 55.79 38.37
CA LEU A 52 -51.98 54.68 39.33
C LEU A 52 -52.50 53.36 38.75
N ASP A 53 -53.57 53.40 37.96
CA ASP A 53 -54.06 52.19 37.29
C ASP A 53 -53.10 51.75 36.16
N ASN A 54 -52.47 52.69 35.45
CA ASN A 54 -51.39 52.37 34.50
C ASN A 54 -50.17 51.75 35.20
N THR A 55 -49.72 52.25 36.35
CA THR A 55 -48.60 51.62 37.08
C THR A 55 -48.97 50.23 37.59
N ARG A 56 -50.18 50.02 38.11
CA ARG A 56 -50.70 48.70 38.50
C ARG A 56 -50.77 47.71 37.33
N LEU A 57 -51.17 48.15 36.14
CA LEU A 57 -51.17 47.33 34.94
C LEU A 57 -49.74 46.91 34.56
N ILE A 58 -48.79 47.85 34.57
CA ILE A 58 -47.36 47.57 34.30
C ILE A 58 -46.79 46.59 35.35
N GLU A 59 -47.10 46.76 36.63
CA GLU A 59 -46.70 45.83 37.70
C GLU A 59 -47.30 44.44 37.49
N ALA A 60 -48.59 44.35 37.16
CA ALA A 60 -49.26 43.09 36.88
C ALA A 60 -48.67 42.36 35.66
N GLU A 61 -48.31 43.09 34.59
CA GLU A 61 -47.58 42.53 33.46
C GLU A 61 -46.17 42.06 33.84
N ASN A 62 -45.44 42.83 34.63
CA ASN A 62 -44.12 42.45 35.12
C ASN A 62 -44.16 41.21 36.02
N LEU A 63 -45.20 41.06 36.85
CA LEU A 63 -45.43 39.85 37.64
C LEU A 63 -45.77 38.64 36.76
N ARG A 64 -46.54 38.81 35.67
CA ARG A 64 -46.81 37.74 34.70
C ARG A 64 -45.54 37.32 33.96
N LYS A 65 -44.70 38.27 33.51
CA LYS A 65 -43.39 38.01 32.88
C LYS A 65 -42.48 37.22 33.83
N LYS A 66 -42.28 37.71 35.07
CA LYS A 66 -41.51 36.99 36.10
C LYS A 66 -42.04 35.59 36.40
N LYS A 67 -43.37 35.40 36.45
CA LYS A 67 -43.96 34.05 36.65
C LYS A 67 -43.62 33.11 35.48
N HIS A 68 -43.62 33.61 34.25
CA HIS A 68 -43.25 32.82 33.08
C HIS A 68 -41.75 32.49 33.07
N GLU A 69 -40.89 33.47 33.36
CA GLU A 69 -39.43 33.29 33.51
C GLU A 69 -39.09 32.25 34.59
N ILE A 70 -39.76 32.31 35.75
CA ILE A 70 -39.59 31.31 36.83
C ILE A 70 -40.03 29.91 36.38
N GLY A 71 -41.09 29.80 35.56
CA GLY A 71 -41.50 28.52 34.96
C GLY A 71 -40.41 27.93 34.07
N LEU A 72 -39.88 28.72 33.13
CA LEU A 72 -38.79 28.30 32.25
C LEU A 72 -37.50 27.97 33.03
N LEU A 73 -37.22 28.70 34.11
CA LEU A 73 -36.10 28.38 35.00
C LEU A 73 -36.31 27.05 35.75
N HIS A 74 -37.54 26.71 36.15
CA HIS A 74 -37.84 25.42 36.76
C HIS A 74 -37.64 24.27 35.75
N GLU A 75 -38.18 24.41 34.53
CA GLU A 75 -38.03 23.42 33.46
C GLU A 75 -36.56 23.20 33.05
N THR A 76 -35.76 24.27 32.98
CA THR A 76 -34.32 24.16 32.70
C THR A 76 -33.54 23.54 33.87
N VAL A 77 -33.93 23.78 35.12
CA VAL A 77 -33.34 23.12 36.29
C VAL A 77 -33.70 21.63 36.32
N ASP A 78 -34.96 21.26 36.06
CA ASP A 78 -35.40 19.86 36.02
C ASP A 78 -34.70 19.05 34.91
N THR A 79 -34.57 19.63 33.71
CA THR A 79 -33.86 18.98 32.59
C THR A 79 -32.37 18.80 32.89
N LEU A 80 -31.70 19.80 33.47
CA LEU A 80 -30.30 19.68 33.92
C LEU A 80 -30.12 18.63 35.04
N TRP A 81 -31.06 18.53 35.98
CA TRP A 81 -31.01 17.49 37.02
C TRP A 81 -31.20 16.09 36.44
N ASN A 82 -32.15 15.91 35.52
CA ASN A 82 -32.42 14.62 34.88
C ASN A 82 -31.20 14.14 34.06
N ASP A 83 -30.65 14.99 33.19
CA ASP A 83 -29.43 14.67 32.41
C ASP A 83 -28.24 14.34 33.35
N ARG A 84 -28.04 15.12 34.42
CA ARG A 84 -26.98 14.82 35.40
C ARG A 84 -27.19 13.47 36.09
N LEU A 85 -28.44 13.11 36.40
CA LEU A 85 -28.80 11.84 37.05
C LEU A 85 -28.67 10.66 36.09
N GLU A 86 -28.97 10.83 34.80
CA GLU A 86 -28.69 9.84 33.76
C GLU A 86 -27.19 9.63 33.54
N ARG A 87 -26.39 10.71 33.51
CA ARG A 87 -24.92 10.61 33.46
C ARG A 87 -24.36 9.82 34.65
N TYR A 88 -24.84 10.04 35.88
CA TYR A 88 -24.45 9.22 37.04
C TYR A 88 -24.91 7.76 36.95
N LYS A 89 -26.10 7.48 36.40
CA LYS A 89 -26.53 6.10 36.15
C LYS A 89 -25.61 5.40 35.15
N GLN A 90 -25.16 6.11 34.11
CA GLN A 90 -24.28 5.57 33.08
C GLN A 90 -22.87 5.31 33.61
N THR A 91 -22.25 6.27 34.33
CA THR A 91 -20.93 6.05 34.94
C THR A 91 -20.94 4.91 35.96
N ASN A 92 -22.03 4.73 36.70
CA ASN A 92 -22.17 3.59 37.60
C ASN A 92 -22.24 2.24 36.84
N LYS A 93 -22.97 2.16 35.72
CA LYS A 93 -22.99 0.95 34.87
C LYS A 93 -21.60 0.59 34.34
N GLU A 94 -20.85 1.60 33.89
CA GLU A 94 -19.47 1.44 33.42
C GLU A 94 -18.54 1.00 34.55
N MET A 95 -18.64 1.60 35.75
CA MET A 95 -17.87 1.15 36.91
C MET A 95 -18.17 -0.32 37.27
N TYR A 96 -19.44 -0.75 37.20
CA TYR A 96 -19.81 -2.15 37.40
C TYR A 96 -19.28 -3.10 36.31
N SER A 97 -19.16 -2.67 35.05
CA SER A 97 -18.57 -3.52 34.00
C SER A 97 -17.06 -3.69 34.20
N TYR A 98 -16.33 -2.64 34.60
CA TYR A 98 -14.92 -2.75 34.99
C TYR A 98 -14.72 -3.66 36.21
N LEU A 99 -15.54 -3.50 37.26
CA LEU A 99 -15.50 -4.38 38.43
C LEU A 99 -15.80 -5.85 38.10
N LYS A 100 -16.66 -6.12 37.10
CA LYS A 100 -16.94 -7.47 36.62
C LYS A 100 -15.79 -8.07 35.78
N ALA A 101 -15.04 -7.24 35.05
CA ALA A 101 -13.90 -7.68 34.23
C ALA A 101 -12.63 -7.97 35.04
N LEU A 102 -12.44 -7.30 36.19
CA LEU A 102 -11.25 -7.45 37.03
C LEU A 102 -10.95 -8.90 37.48
N PRO A 103 -11.93 -9.70 37.95
CA PRO A 103 -11.69 -11.11 38.30
C PRO A 103 -11.21 -11.97 37.11
N GLU A 104 -11.70 -11.69 35.90
CA GLU A 104 -11.30 -12.41 34.68
C GLU A 104 -9.86 -12.04 34.29
N ALA A 105 -9.53 -10.76 34.30
CA ALA A 105 -8.17 -10.27 34.07
C ALA A 105 -7.16 -10.82 35.10
N LEU A 106 -7.54 -10.88 36.39
CA LEU A 106 -6.73 -11.50 37.45
C LEU A 106 -6.58 -13.02 37.25
N GLY A 107 -7.62 -13.70 36.77
CA GLY A 107 -7.58 -15.11 36.38
C GLY A 107 -6.58 -15.38 35.26
N ILE A 108 -6.63 -14.58 34.19
CA ILE A 108 -5.70 -14.63 33.06
C ILE A 108 -4.26 -14.35 33.54
N LEU A 109 -4.06 -13.33 34.37
CA LEU A 109 -2.73 -12.96 34.89
C LEU A 109 -2.16 -14.07 35.79
N LYS A 110 -2.99 -14.75 36.59
CA LYS A 110 -2.60 -15.96 37.34
C LYS A 110 -2.21 -17.12 36.42
N GLY A 111 -2.97 -17.35 35.35
CA GLY A 111 -2.65 -18.35 34.31
C GLY A 111 -1.31 -18.06 33.63
N LEU A 112 -1.09 -16.82 33.19
CA LEU A 112 0.16 -16.34 32.62
C LEU A 112 1.34 -16.51 33.60
N THR A 113 1.14 -16.16 34.88
CA THR A 113 2.17 -16.34 35.92
C THR A 113 2.53 -17.82 36.11
N SER A 114 1.54 -18.72 36.14
CA SER A 114 1.81 -20.16 36.25
C SER A 114 2.51 -20.73 35.00
N HIS A 115 2.20 -20.22 33.81
CA HIS A 115 2.88 -20.58 32.57
C HIS A 115 4.34 -20.11 32.58
N TYR A 116 4.63 -18.86 32.99
CA TYR A 116 6.01 -18.40 33.14
C TYR A 116 6.77 -19.16 34.23
N GLN A 117 6.13 -19.55 35.34
CA GLN A 117 6.76 -20.40 36.35
C GLN A 117 7.10 -21.79 35.81
N TYR A 118 6.21 -22.40 35.01
CA TYR A 118 6.46 -23.67 34.32
C TYR A 118 7.62 -23.54 33.33
N MET A 119 7.57 -22.55 32.44
CA MET A 119 8.65 -22.25 31.49
C MET A 119 10.00 -22.05 32.21
N THR A 120 10.05 -21.21 33.25
CA THR A 120 11.27 -20.97 34.03
C THR A 120 11.85 -22.26 34.66
N LYS A 121 10.97 -23.20 35.04
CA LYS A 121 11.35 -24.46 35.71
C LYS A 121 11.80 -25.54 34.72
N GLU A 122 11.17 -25.60 33.56
CA GLU A 122 11.42 -26.63 32.54
C GLU A 122 12.44 -26.21 31.47
N MET A 123 12.52 -24.93 31.06
CA MET A 123 13.47 -24.45 30.04
C MET A 123 14.94 -24.72 30.40
N ARG A 124 15.29 -24.85 31.69
CA ARG A 124 16.65 -25.25 32.11
C ARG A 124 17.04 -26.66 31.65
N LYS A 125 16.07 -27.53 31.34
CA LYS A 125 16.28 -28.86 30.73
C LYS A 125 16.40 -28.79 29.20
N PHE A 126 16.07 -27.64 28.60
CA PHE A 126 15.99 -27.40 27.16
C PHE A 126 17.04 -26.41 26.65
N ILE A 127 18.10 -26.11 27.42
CA ILE A 127 19.15 -25.14 27.03
C ILE A 127 19.78 -25.49 25.67
N SER A 128 19.97 -26.79 25.37
CA SER A 128 20.44 -27.25 24.05
C SER A 128 19.36 -27.21 22.96
N PHE A 129 18.08 -27.32 23.32
CA PHE A 129 16.95 -27.24 22.41
C PHE A 129 16.68 -25.79 21.97
N ASP A 130 16.83 -24.80 22.86
CA ASP A 130 16.69 -23.38 22.52
C ASP A 130 17.79 -22.95 21.51
N VAL A 131 19.04 -23.38 21.73
CA VAL A 131 20.14 -23.17 20.78
C VAL A 131 19.89 -23.89 19.44
N ALA A 132 19.36 -25.12 19.45
CA ALA A 132 19.04 -25.86 18.23
C ALA A 132 17.89 -25.21 17.44
N CYS A 133 16.80 -24.83 18.11
CA CYS A 133 15.67 -24.11 17.51
C CYS A 133 16.10 -22.73 16.96
N SER A 134 16.94 -22.00 17.68
CA SER A 134 17.52 -20.73 17.21
C SER A 134 18.38 -20.94 15.96
N LYS A 135 19.22 -21.99 15.93
CA LYS A 135 19.99 -22.35 14.72
C LYS A 135 19.11 -22.70 13.54
N VAL A 136 18.09 -23.55 13.71
CA VAL A 136 17.16 -23.92 12.62
C VAL A 136 16.35 -22.71 12.14
N HIS A 137 15.88 -21.85 13.05
CA HIS A 137 15.20 -20.62 12.69
C HIS A 137 16.10 -19.68 11.88
N ASN A 138 17.31 -19.40 12.36
CA ASN A 138 18.28 -18.56 11.65
C ASN A 138 18.70 -19.17 10.30
N PHE A 139 18.85 -20.49 10.22
CA PHE A 139 19.10 -21.18 8.96
C PHE A 139 17.94 -21.01 7.97
N SER A 140 16.69 -21.13 8.43
CA SER A 140 15.51 -20.90 7.58
C SER A 140 15.42 -19.45 7.08
N LEU A 141 15.75 -18.46 7.92
CA LEU A 141 15.82 -17.05 7.51
C LEU A 141 16.94 -16.78 6.50
N LEU A 142 18.10 -17.42 6.68
CA LEU A 142 19.21 -17.34 5.73
C LEU A 142 18.82 -17.93 4.36
N LEU A 143 18.10 -19.06 4.33
CA LEU A 143 17.59 -19.63 3.09
C LEU A 143 16.55 -18.71 2.42
N GLU A 144 15.59 -18.15 3.17
CA GLU A 144 14.61 -17.20 2.61
C GLU A 144 15.27 -15.93 2.06
N HIS A 145 16.35 -15.46 2.70
CA HIS A 145 17.16 -14.36 2.17
C HIS A 145 17.96 -14.78 0.92
N GLY A 146 18.49 -16.00 0.91
CA GLY A 146 19.16 -16.63 -0.22
C GLY A 146 18.26 -16.79 -1.44
N ASP A 147 16.96 -16.97 -1.24
CA ASP A 147 15.96 -17.02 -2.31
C ASP A 147 15.75 -15.67 -3.01
N ARG A 148 15.91 -14.56 -2.28
CA ARG A 148 15.73 -13.20 -2.81
C ARG A 148 17.00 -12.60 -3.39
N VAL A 149 18.17 -12.96 -2.85
CA VAL A 149 19.46 -12.32 -3.15
C VAL A 149 20.47 -13.28 -3.81
N GLY A 150 20.19 -14.59 -3.77
CA GLY A 150 21.04 -15.66 -4.27
C GLY A 150 21.93 -16.27 -3.20
N ILE A 151 21.92 -17.60 -3.11
CA ILE A 151 22.63 -18.38 -2.08
C ILE A 151 24.14 -18.11 -2.00
N HIS A 152 24.77 -17.74 -3.11
CA HIS A 152 26.18 -17.34 -3.16
C HIS A 152 26.55 -16.24 -2.13
N ARG A 153 25.62 -15.37 -1.71
CA ARG A 153 25.89 -14.35 -0.68
C ARG A 153 25.68 -14.84 0.75
N VAL A 154 25.02 -15.97 0.91
CA VAL A 154 24.55 -16.49 2.20
C VAL A 154 25.27 -17.79 2.59
N ALA A 155 25.86 -18.49 1.63
CA ALA A 155 26.61 -19.73 1.81
C ALA A 155 27.67 -19.64 2.92
N GLU A 156 28.46 -18.55 2.95
CA GLU A 156 29.47 -18.34 4.00
C GLU A 156 28.85 -18.23 5.40
N SER A 157 27.73 -17.49 5.54
CA SER A 157 27.01 -17.35 6.80
C SER A 157 26.33 -18.65 7.24
N ILE A 158 25.83 -19.45 6.29
CA ILE A 158 25.25 -20.78 6.55
C ILE A 158 26.35 -21.74 7.04
N ARG A 159 27.50 -21.75 6.36
CA ARG A 159 28.69 -22.52 6.75
C ARG A 159 29.14 -22.19 8.17
N GLN A 160 29.21 -20.90 8.51
CA GLN A 160 29.57 -20.45 9.86
C GLN A 160 28.52 -20.77 10.94
N LEU A 161 27.24 -20.92 10.58
CA LEU A 161 26.17 -21.30 11.52
C LEU A 161 26.15 -22.81 11.82
N LEU A 162 26.56 -23.61 10.82
CA LEU A 162 26.51 -25.08 10.81
C LEU A 162 27.89 -25.74 10.62
N ILE A 163 28.96 -25.15 11.21
CA ILE A 163 30.36 -25.63 11.13
C ILE A 163 30.54 -27.12 11.48
N ALA A 164 29.64 -27.70 12.29
CA ALA A 164 29.72 -29.10 12.70
C ALA A 164 29.12 -30.09 11.67
N GLU A 165 28.48 -29.60 10.60
CA GLU A 165 27.70 -30.42 9.66
C GLU A 165 28.43 -30.55 8.31
N PRO A 166 29.13 -31.67 8.05
CA PRO A 166 30.03 -31.80 6.90
C PRO A 166 29.29 -31.77 5.55
N LEU A 167 28.01 -32.14 5.51
CA LEU A 167 27.18 -32.01 4.31
C LEU A 167 26.91 -30.55 3.95
N VAL A 168 26.71 -29.69 4.95
CA VAL A 168 26.49 -28.25 4.75
C VAL A 168 27.80 -27.59 4.36
N GLU A 169 28.92 -27.97 4.98
CA GLU A 169 30.26 -27.51 4.61
C GLU A 169 30.56 -27.80 3.14
N VAL A 170 30.40 -29.04 2.66
CA VAL A 170 30.64 -29.42 1.26
C VAL A 170 29.71 -28.67 0.28
N VAL A 171 28.44 -28.47 0.62
CA VAL A 171 27.48 -27.74 -0.24
C VAL A 171 27.77 -26.24 -0.27
N CYS A 172 28.17 -25.64 0.86
CA CYS A 172 28.55 -24.24 0.88
C CYS A 172 29.89 -24.01 0.16
N ASP A 173 30.88 -24.88 0.38
CA ASP A 173 32.19 -24.80 -0.26
C ASP A 173 32.11 -24.99 -1.79
N SER A 174 31.19 -25.80 -2.31
CA SER A 174 30.98 -25.87 -3.77
C SER A 174 30.50 -24.54 -4.35
N VAL A 175 29.59 -23.85 -3.66
CA VAL A 175 29.09 -22.52 -4.08
C VAL A 175 30.13 -21.41 -3.87
N ILE A 176 30.99 -21.52 -2.86
CA ILE A 176 32.02 -20.53 -2.52
C ILE A 176 33.24 -20.67 -3.43
N ASN A 177 33.74 -21.88 -3.68
CA ASN A 177 34.93 -22.09 -4.52
C ASN A 177 34.69 -21.73 -6.00
N ASP A 178 33.43 -21.67 -6.43
CA ASP A 178 32.97 -21.27 -7.76
C ASP A 178 33.07 -19.73 -8.04
N PHE A 179 33.97 -19.01 -7.36
CA PHE A 179 34.32 -17.60 -7.62
C PHE A 179 35.04 -17.40 -8.97
N THR A 180 34.32 -17.66 -10.06
CA THR A 180 34.63 -17.12 -11.38
C THR A 180 33.93 -15.76 -11.53
N ASN A 181 34.55 -14.81 -12.22
CA ASN A 181 33.99 -13.47 -12.49
C ASN A 181 32.83 -13.49 -13.52
N ILE A 182 32.09 -14.59 -13.59
CA ILE A 182 31.01 -14.84 -14.54
C ILE A 182 29.69 -14.52 -13.86
N SER A 183 28.96 -13.53 -14.37
CA SER A 183 27.58 -13.27 -13.97
C SER A 183 26.69 -14.44 -14.42
N ALA A 184 26.45 -15.39 -13.53
CA ALA A 184 25.52 -16.48 -13.80
C ALA A 184 24.06 -15.94 -13.81
N PRO A 185 23.19 -16.48 -14.67
CA PRO A 185 21.76 -16.17 -14.67
C PRO A 185 21.11 -16.52 -13.32
N SER A 186 19.98 -15.88 -13.03
CA SER A 186 19.20 -16.03 -11.80
C SER A 186 17.98 -16.95 -11.96
N THR A 187 17.54 -17.20 -13.21
CA THR A 187 16.38 -18.05 -13.51
C THR A 187 16.62 -18.98 -14.70
N ILE A 188 15.86 -20.07 -14.78
CA ILE A 188 15.83 -20.98 -15.94
C ILE A 188 15.45 -20.21 -17.22
N ASN A 189 14.56 -19.22 -17.13
CA ASN A 189 14.16 -18.41 -18.28
C ASN A 189 15.33 -17.55 -18.82
N GLU A 190 16.16 -16.97 -17.95
CA GLU A 190 17.38 -16.26 -18.39
C GLU A 190 18.41 -17.22 -19.02
N CYS A 191 18.53 -18.45 -18.49
CA CYS A 191 19.34 -19.50 -19.11
C CYS A 191 18.82 -19.89 -20.50
N SER A 192 17.51 -20.01 -20.64
CA SER A 192 16.79 -20.36 -21.87
C SER A 192 16.95 -19.29 -22.95
N LEU A 193 16.70 -18.02 -22.62
CA LEU A 193 16.85 -16.90 -23.56
C LEU A 193 18.30 -16.73 -24.03
N SER A 194 19.27 -16.87 -23.12
CA SER A 194 20.69 -16.81 -23.48
C SER A 194 21.14 -18.04 -24.30
N PHE A 195 20.59 -19.23 -24.04
CA PHE A 195 20.84 -20.43 -24.85
C PHE A 195 20.34 -20.26 -26.28
N VAL A 196 19.09 -19.82 -26.45
CA VAL A 196 18.47 -19.55 -27.74
C VAL A 196 19.30 -18.52 -28.52
N PHE A 197 19.72 -17.43 -27.87
CA PHE A 197 20.59 -16.42 -28.48
C PHE A 197 21.93 -17.01 -28.96
N CYS A 198 22.69 -17.71 -28.10
CA CYS A 198 23.98 -18.29 -28.49
C CYS A 198 23.85 -19.34 -29.61
N MET A 199 22.78 -20.14 -29.61
CA MET A 199 22.50 -21.10 -30.68
C MET A 199 22.14 -20.40 -32.01
N GLU A 200 21.39 -19.30 -31.97
CA GLU A 200 21.06 -18.52 -33.17
C GLU A 200 22.27 -17.79 -33.77
N GLU A 201 23.14 -17.21 -32.94
CA GLU A 201 24.37 -16.58 -33.44
C GLU A 201 25.32 -17.62 -34.04
N LEU A 202 25.40 -18.83 -33.47
CA LEU A 202 26.14 -19.94 -34.06
C LEU A 202 25.54 -20.39 -35.41
N ASP A 203 24.22 -20.55 -35.51
CA ASP A 203 23.57 -20.90 -36.78
C ASP A 203 23.81 -19.82 -37.85
N LYS A 204 23.68 -18.53 -37.51
CA LYS A 204 23.96 -17.40 -38.43
C LYS A 204 25.41 -17.38 -38.89
N ALA A 205 26.36 -17.60 -37.97
CA ALA A 205 27.78 -17.66 -38.30
C ALA A 205 28.09 -18.83 -39.25
N ILE A 206 27.48 -20.00 -39.03
CA ILE A 206 27.62 -21.16 -39.92
C ILE A 206 26.94 -20.89 -41.29
N GLU A 207 25.73 -20.32 -41.34
CA GLU A 207 25.08 -19.94 -42.59
C GLU A 207 25.95 -18.95 -43.40
N ALA A 208 26.52 -17.92 -42.73
CA ALA A 208 27.39 -16.93 -43.36
C ALA A 208 28.69 -17.55 -43.91
N ALA A 209 29.37 -18.38 -43.11
CA ALA A 209 30.59 -19.08 -43.52
C ALA A 209 30.33 -20.04 -44.70
N VAL A 210 29.18 -20.72 -44.70
CA VAL A 210 28.74 -21.56 -45.84
C VAL A 210 28.48 -20.70 -47.09
N SER A 211 27.79 -19.56 -46.98
CA SER A 211 27.59 -18.68 -48.13
C SER A 211 28.89 -18.13 -48.70
N HIS A 212 29.82 -17.67 -47.87
CA HIS A 212 31.12 -17.18 -48.31
C HIS A 212 31.97 -18.29 -48.96
N PHE A 213 31.89 -19.53 -48.47
CA PHE A 213 32.55 -20.67 -49.12
C PHE A 213 31.95 -20.97 -50.51
N LEU A 214 30.63 -20.92 -50.66
CA LEU A 214 29.94 -21.13 -51.94
C LEU A 214 30.23 -20.00 -52.95
N GLU A 215 30.28 -18.74 -52.50
CA GLU A 215 30.71 -17.59 -53.29
C GLU A 215 32.16 -17.75 -53.76
N PHE A 216 33.08 -18.10 -52.85
CA PHE A 216 34.49 -18.31 -53.16
C PHE A 216 34.73 -19.48 -54.12
N GLN A 217 33.92 -20.55 -54.03
CA GLN A 217 33.95 -21.63 -55.02
C GLN A 217 33.43 -21.17 -56.39
N ARG A 218 32.36 -20.36 -56.41
CA ARG A 218 31.77 -19.83 -57.65
C ARG A 218 32.74 -18.91 -58.39
N ASP A 219 33.42 -18.00 -57.69
CA ASP A 219 34.43 -17.12 -58.28
C ASP A 219 35.69 -17.87 -58.79
N ARG A 220 35.98 -19.05 -58.22
CA ARG A 220 37.03 -19.95 -58.72
C ARG A 220 36.57 -20.84 -59.89
N ALA A 221 35.29 -21.20 -59.96
CA ALA A 221 34.73 -22.05 -61.01
C ALA A 221 34.80 -21.40 -62.41
N ASP A 222 34.79 -20.07 -62.48
CA ASP A 222 34.97 -19.32 -63.73
C ASP A 222 36.42 -19.30 -64.26
N ARG A 223 37.37 -19.99 -63.60
CA ARG A 223 38.80 -20.03 -64.00
C ARG A 223 39.40 -21.42 -64.26
N ALA A 224 38.65 -22.53 -64.12
CA ALA A 224 39.18 -23.87 -64.43
C ALA A 224 38.10 -24.87 -64.91
N PRO A 225 38.33 -25.59 -66.04
CA PRO A 225 37.39 -26.60 -66.54
C PRO A 225 37.66 -27.97 -65.90
N ASN A 226 36.93 -28.30 -64.83
CA ASN A 226 36.95 -29.64 -64.22
C ASN A 226 35.54 -30.14 -63.92
N VAL A 227 35.31 -31.45 -64.04
CA VAL A 227 33.99 -32.12 -64.01
C VAL A 227 33.22 -31.87 -62.69
N ILE A 228 33.91 -31.61 -61.58
CA ILE A 228 33.28 -31.26 -60.30
C ILE A 228 32.55 -29.89 -60.39
N CYS A 229 33.09 -28.94 -61.17
CA CYS A 229 32.45 -27.66 -61.43
C CYS A 229 31.16 -27.80 -62.28
N GLU A 230 31.02 -28.86 -63.10
CA GLU A 230 29.77 -29.15 -63.82
C GLU A 230 28.68 -29.69 -62.90
N GLY A 231 29.04 -30.50 -61.89
CA GLY A 231 28.11 -30.93 -60.83
C GLY A 231 27.59 -29.74 -60.02
N ILE A 232 28.48 -28.80 -59.68
CA ILE A 232 28.11 -27.56 -58.98
C ILE A 232 27.34 -26.60 -59.91
N ARG A 233 27.64 -26.54 -61.21
CA ARG A 233 26.81 -25.80 -62.18
C ARG A 233 25.39 -26.35 -62.25
N LYS A 234 25.20 -27.67 -62.31
CA LYS A 234 23.84 -28.26 -62.29
C LYS A 234 23.05 -27.87 -61.03
N LEU A 235 23.66 -27.93 -59.86
CA LEU A 235 23.03 -27.46 -58.61
C LEU A 235 22.81 -25.93 -58.59
N SER A 236 23.72 -25.15 -59.15
CA SER A 236 23.58 -23.69 -59.28
C SER A 236 22.55 -23.28 -60.34
N ASP A 237 22.31 -24.10 -61.35
CA ASP A 237 21.36 -23.86 -62.43
C ASP A 237 19.97 -24.35 -62.03
N GLU A 238 19.85 -25.47 -61.29
CA GLU A 238 18.62 -25.82 -60.54
C GLU A 238 18.25 -24.74 -59.50
N ALA A 239 19.24 -24.06 -58.92
CA ALA A 239 19.02 -22.88 -58.07
C ALA A 239 18.77 -21.55 -58.84
N LYS A 240 18.90 -21.53 -60.18
CA LYS A 240 18.69 -20.34 -61.02
C LYS A 240 17.51 -20.44 -61.99
N VAL A 241 17.01 -21.63 -62.31
CA VAL A 241 15.77 -21.80 -63.11
C VAL A 241 14.55 -21.66 -62.19
N ASN A 242 14.42 -20.48 -61.62
CA ASN A 242 13.18 -19.71 -61.57
C ASN A 242 13.51 -18.32 -61.03
N THR A 243 13.26 -17.28 -61.83
CA THR A 243 13.10 -15.92 -61.31
C THR A 243 11.86 -15.90 -60.43
N LEU A 244 12.06 -16.19 -59.14
CA LEU A 244 11.01 -16.25 -58.13
C LEU A 244 10.09 -15.04 -58.28
N SER A 245 8.78 -15.30 -58.40
CA SER A 245 7.80 -14.20 -58.36
C SER A 245 7.90 -13.49 -57.01
N SER A 246 7.37 -12.27 -56.91
CA SER A 246 7.29 -11.59 -55.62
C SER A 246 6.57 -12.44 -54.56
N GLY A 247 5.59 -13.25 -54.97
CA GLY A 247 4.93 -14.25 -54.13
C GLY A 247 5.86 -15.36 -53.66
N ASP A 248 6.69 -15.94 -54.53
CA ASP A 248 7.61 -17.02 -54.14
C ASP A 248 8.72 -16.53 -53.19
N ILE A 249 9.19 -15.29 -53.37
CA ILE A 249 10.14 -14.64 -52.45
C ILE A 249 9.49 -14.42 -51.07
N ILE A 250 8.21 -14.03 -51.02
CA ILE A 250 7.46 -13.90 -49.77
C ILE A 250 7.27 -15.27 -49.11
N MET A 251 6.80 -16.28 -49.86
CA MET A 251 6.61 -17.65 -49.36
C MET A 251 7.91 -18.27 -48.82
N GLN A 252 9.06 -18.03 -49.46
CA GLN A 252 10.36 -18.48 -48.93
C GLN A 252 10.77 -17.77 -47.65
N ARG A 253 10.50 -16.46 -47.53
CA ARG A 253 10.76 -15.68 -46.30
C ARG A 253 9.86 -16.13 -45.16
N GLU A 254 8.57 -16.35 -45.42
CA GLU A 254 7.61 -16.88 -44.45
C GLU A 254 7.99 -18.31 -44.03
N ALA A 255 8.39 -19.17 -44.98
CA ALA A 255 8.86 -20.52 -44.67
C ALA A 255 10.16 -20.54 -43.84
N LYS A 256 11.09 -19.59 -44.08
CA LYS A 256 12.28 -19.43 -43.21
C LYS A 256 11.88 -18.92 -41.82
N ALA A 257 11.09 -17.86 -41.74
CA ALA A 257 10.61 -17.31 -40.47
C ALA A 257 9.84 -18.36 -39.62
N LEU A 258 9.01 -19.20 -40.25
CA LEU A 258 8.33 -20.31 -39.58
C LEU A 258 9.30 -21.40 -39.08
N ARG A 259 10.36 -21.72 -39.83
CA ARG A 259 11.42 -22.63 -39.35
C ARG A 259 12.17 -22.02 -38.17
N ASP A 260 12.52 -20.74 -38.24
CA ASP A 260 13.26 -20.04 -37.19
C ASP A 260 12.43 -19.97 -35.89
N LEU A 261 11.12 -19.72 -35.99
CA LEU A 261 10.18 -19.80 -34.87
C LEU A 261 10.08 -21.23 -34.29
N LEU A 262 9.91 -22.25 -35.14
CA LEU A 262 9.87 -23.65 -34.69
C LEU A 262 11.19 -24.13 -34.08
N LEU A 263 12.33 -23.56 -34.49
CA LEU A 263 13.63 -23.82 -33.88
C LEU A 263 13.79 -23.11 -32.54
N ARG A 264 13.30 -21.87 -32.41
CA ARG A 264 13.23 -21.14 -31.14
C ARG A 264 12.40 -21.89 -30.11
N ASP A 265 11.17 -22.26 -30.46
CA ASP A 265 10.27 -22.99 -29.54
C ASP A 265 10.87 -24.33 -29.09
N LYS A 266 11.56 -25.06 -29.98
CA LYS A 266 12.27 -26.30 -29.64
C LYS A 266 13.54 -26.10 -28.79
N ARG A 267 14.05 -24.89 -28.69
CA ARG A 267 15.24 -24.53 -27.90
C ARG A 267 14.89 -23.87 -26.57
N GLN A 268 13.61 -23.59 -26.31
CA GLN A 268 13.19 -23.09 -25.00
C GLN A 268 13.39 -24.18 -23.94
N LEU A 269 14.17 -23.84 -22.91
CA LEU A 269 14.41 -24.67 -21.73
C LEU A 269 13.38 -24.28 -20.67
N HIS A 270 12.63 -25.25 -20.15
CA HIS A 270 11.59 -25.02 -19.15
C HIS A 270 11.92 -25.63 -17.79
N THR A 271 12.77 -26.66 -17.75
CA THR A 271 13.16 -27.39 -16.54
C THR A 271 14.70 -27.47 -16.39
N ALA A 272 15.16 -27.79 -15.18
CA ALA A 272 16.57 -28.07 -14.91
C ALA A 272 17.07 -29.33 -15.67
N GLU A 273 16.19 -30.27 -16.04
CA GLU A 273 16.53 -31.44 -16.84
C GLU A 273 16.74 -31.10 -18.32
N ASP A 274 15.91 -30.21 -18.87
CA ASP A 274 16.14 -29.64 -20.21
C ASP A 274 17.49 -28.94 -20.27
N LEU A 275 17.84 -28.19 -19.21
CA LEU A 275 19.09 -27.45 -19.14
C LEU A 275 20.32 -28.37 -19.02
N ARG A 276 20.24 -29.47 -18.24
CA ARG A 276 21.26 -30.55 -18.25
C ARG A 276 21.41 -31.17 -19.65
N SER A 277 20.28 -31.40 -20.33
CA SER A 277 20.26 -31.95 -21.69
C SER A 277 20.86 -30.98 -22.71
N ALA A 278 20.62 -29.67 -22.56
CA ALA A 278 21.18 -28.62 -23.38
C ALA A 278 22.70 -28.45 -23.18
N LEU A 279 23.21 -28.56 -21.95
CA LEU A 279 24.66 -28.60 -21.68
C LEU A 279 25.35 -29.76 -22.41
N ASN A 280 24.76 -30.96 -22.36
CA ASN A 280 25.26 -32.13 -23.09
C ASN A 280 25.15 -31.96 -24.62
N TYR A 281 24.08 -31.34 -25.10
CA TYR A 281 23.92 -31.00 -26.53
C TYR A 281 25.01 -30.02 -27.00
N VAL A 282 25.26 -28.96 -26.23
CA VAL A 282 26.31 -27.96 -26.48
C VAL A 282 27.70 -28.60 -26.51
N GLU A 283 28.02 -29.49 -25.57
CA GLU A 283 29.27 -30.27 -25.61
C GLU A 283 29.39 -31.14 -26.88
N ASN A 284 28.29 -31.75 -27.31
CA ASN A 284 28.25 -32.51 -28.57
C ASN A 284 28.41 -31.62 -29.81
N VAL A 285 27.94 -30.36 -29.79
CA VAL A 285 28.14 -29.39 -30.88
C VAL A 285 29.60 -28.93 -30.92
N ILE A 286 30.15 -28.46 -29.79
CA ILE A 286 31.55 -28.03 -29.66
C ILE A 286 32.51 -29.15 -30.08
N SER A 287 32.28 -30.40 -29.64
CA SER A 287 33.12 -31.54 -30.01
C SER A 287 33.00 -31.93 -31.49
N LYS A 288 31.89 -31.63 -32.17
CA LYS A 288 31.75 -31.82 -33.63
C LYS A 288 32.45 -30.72 -34.42
N LEU A 289 32.44 -29.48 -33.93
CA LEU A 289 33.20 -28.37 -34.51
C LEU A 289 34.71 -28.60 -34.37
N ASN A 290 35.19 -29.03 -33.19
CA ASN A 290 36.61 -29.29 -32.94
C ASN A 290 37.17 -30.57 -33.58
N LYS A 291 36.33 -31.44 -34.18
CA LYS A 291 36.80 -32.65 -34.86
C LYS A 291 37.48 -32.30 -36.18
N LYS A 292 38.82 -32.21 -36.14
CA LYS A 292 39.69 -32.25 -37.32
C LYS A 292 39.64 -33.64 -37.97
N ASN A 293 38.55 -33.89 -38.72
CA ASN A 293 38.42 -35.08 -39.56
C ASN A 293 39.41 -34.99 -40.73
N GLY A 294 40.61 -35.51 -40.52
CA GLY A 294 41.64 -35.61 -41.55
C GLY A 294 41.27 -36.64 -42.62
N HIS A 295 40.41 -36.27 -43.58
CA HIS A 295 40.81 -36.33 -44.99
C HIS A 295 39.90 -35.60 -46.01
N ASP A 296 38.60 -35.40 -45.75
CA ASP A 296 37.65 -35.01 -46.83
C ASP A 296 36.81 -33.72 -46.64
N ASN A 297 36.68 -33.16 -45.43
CA ASN A 297 35.72 -32.06 -45.20
C ASN A 297 36.34 -30.65 -45.38
N ALA A 298 36.72 -30.30 -46.61
CA ALA A 298 37.24 -28.96 -46.94
C ALA A 298 36.28 -27.83 -46.51
N LEU A 299 34.96 -28.03 -46.68
CA LEU A 299 33.91 -27.10 -46.26
C LEU A 299 33.84 -26.94 -44.74
N GLN A 300 34.01 -28.02 -43.97
CA GLN A 300 33.99 -27.96 -42.51
C GLN A 300 35.25 -27.22 -42.00
N ALA A 301 36.41 -27.48 -42.60
CA ALA A 301 37.65 -26.79 -42.27
C ALA A 301 37.58 -25.27 -42.53
N THR A 302 36.90 -24.82 -43.59
CA THR A 302 36.67 -23.39 -43.84
C THR A 302 35.66 -22.75 -42.90
N ILE A 303 34.61 -23.47 -42.48
CA ILE A 303 33.64 -22.98 -41.48
C ILE A 303 34.31 -22.80 -40.12
N ILE A 304 35.15 -23.75 -39.68
CA ILE A 304 35.89 -23.65 -38.41
C ILE A 304 36.95 -22.54 -38.46
N ALA A 305 37.48 -22.21 -39.64
CA ALA A 305 38.44 -21.13 -39.83
C ALA A 305 37.81 -19.73 -39.90
N ASP A 306 36.47 -19.63 -39.92
CA ASP A 306 35.77 -18.34 -39.92
C ASP A 306 35.80 -17.71 -38.52
N PRO A 307 36.28 -16.46 -38.36
CA PRO A 307 36.33 -15.80 -37.06
C PRO A 307 34.95 -15.61 -36.42
N ALA A 308 33.87 -15.48 -37.20
CA ALA A 308 32.52 -15.36 -36.65
C ALA A 308 32.06 -16.66 -35.96
N VAL A 309 32.42 -17.82 -36.54
CA VAL A 309 32.12 -19.14 -35.96
C VAL A 309 32.93 -19.35 -34.68
N GLY A 310 34.20 -18.95 -34.65
CA GLY A 310 35.03 -18.98 -33.44
C GLY A 310 34.45 -18.14 -32.29
N ILE A 311 34.00 -16.91 -32.58
CA ILE A 311 33.35 -16.04 -31.58
C ILE A 311 32.04 -16.66 -31.06
N ALA A 312 31.22 -17.25 -31.94
CA ALA A 312 29.98 -17.92 -31.54
C ALA A 312 30.25 -19.17 -30.68
N GLU A 313 31.30 -19.94 -30.98
CA GLU A 313 31.74 -21.06 -30.15
C GLU A 313 32.20 -20.59 -28.75
N GLU A 314 32.97 -19.50 -28.65
CA GLU A 314 33.37 -18.91 -27.38
C GLU A 314 32.17 -18.43 -26.55
N GLN A 315 31.18 -17.78 -27.17
CA GLN A 315 29.94 -17.38 -26.49
C GLN A 315 29.15 -18.59 -25.97
N LEU A 316 29.05 -19.65 -26.77
CA LEU A 316 28.37 -20.89 -26.41
C LEU A 316 29.11 -21.65 -25.28
N LEU A 317 30.46 -21.58 -25.24
CA LEU A 317 31.29 -22.07 -24.14
C LEU A 317 31.12 -21.23 -22.86
N LEU A 318 30.98 -19.91 -22.97
CA LEU A 318 30.66 -19.03 -21.83
C LEU A 318 29.27 -19.31 -21.27
N TRP A 319 28.27 -19.50 -22.15
CA TRP A 319 26.93 -19.95 -21.74
C TRP A 319 26.98 -21.30 -21.04
N ARG A 320 27.72 -22.28 -21.56
CA ARG A 320 27.88 -23.60 -20.92
C ARG A 320 28.39 -23.46 -19.48
N LYS A 321 29.39 -22.60 -19.25
CA LYS A 321 29.96 -22.33 -17.92
C LYS A 321 28.96 -21.61 -17.00
N SER A 322 28.26 -20.58 -17.48
CA SER A 322 27.30 -19.83 -16.65
C SER A 322 26.07 -20.68 -16.29
N ALA A 323 25.59 -21.51 -17.22
CA ALA A 323 24.49 -22.44 -17.01
C ALA A 323 24.88 -23.61 -16.08
N SER A 324 26.13 -24.11 -16.12
CA SER A 324 26.58 -25.09 -15.12
C SER A 324 26.68 -24.50 -13.71
N LEU A 325 27.15 -23.25 -13.58
CA LEU A 325 27.18 -22.53 -12.29
C LEU A 325 25.76 -22.27 -11.73
N PHE A 326 24.79 -22.01 -12.61
CA PHE A 326 23.38 -21.91 -12.21
C PHE A 326 22.88 -23.24 -11.63
N LEU A 327 23.11 -24.38 -12.29
CA LEU A 327 22.72 -25.70 -11.78
C LEU A 327 23.35 -26.05 -10.42
N VAL A 328 24.64 -25.75 -10.21
CA VAL A 328 25.30 -26.01 -8.92
C VAL A 328 24.63 -25.21 -7.80
N ARG A 329 24.27 -23.94 -8.06
CA ARG A 329 23.56 -23.09 -7.10
C ARG A 329 22.12 -23.54 -6.84
N GLU A 330 21.43 -24.04 -7.86
CA GLU A 330 20.07 -24.59 -7.74
C GLU A 330 20.08 -25.92 -6.96
N GLN A 331 21.03 -26.81 -7.23
CA GLN A 331 21.23 -28.05 -6.46
C GLN A 331 21.63 -27.77 -5.01
N ALA A 332 22.50 -26.79 -4.77
CA ALA A 332 22.84 -26.36 -3.41
C ALA A 332 21.60 -25.80 -2.66
N LYS A 333 20.72 -25.06 -3.35
CA LYS A 333 19.44 -24.61 -2.80
C LYS A 333 18.57 -25.77 -2.34
N GLU A 334 18.35 -26.73 -3.24
CA GLU A 334 17.49 -27.90 -2.97
C GLU A 334 18.04 -28.72 -1.80
N ALA A 335 19.35 -28.98 -1.80
CA ALA A 335 20.02 -29.74 -0.73
C ALA A 335 19.90 -29.06 0.63
N LEU A 336 20.20 -27.75 0.73
CA LEU A 336 20.08 -27.00 1.99
C LEU A 336 18.62 -26.86 2.45
N SER A 337 17.67 -26.73 1.52
CA SER A 337 16.24 -26.64 1.83
C SER A 337 15.68 -27.98 2.34
N ALA A 338 16.06 -29.09 1.72
CA ALA A 338 15.73 -30.44 2.19
C ALA A 338 16.36 -30.72 3.57
N TYR A 339 17.60 -30.26 3.79
CA TYR A 339 18.27 -30.39 5.09
C TYR A 339 17.58 -29.55 6.18
N ASN A 340 17.13 -28.32 5.87
CA ASN A 340 16.35 -27.51 6.80
C ASN A 340 15.03 -28.18 7.19
N LEU A 341 14.33 -28.79 6.22
CA LEU A 341 13.11 -29.55 6.47
C LEU A 341 13.37 -30.77 7.36
N LEU A 342 14.45 -31.51 7.10
CA LEU A 342 14.87 -32.65 7.94
C LEU A 342 15.20 -32.19 9.37
N LEU A 343 15.93 -31.10 9.55
CA LEU A 343 16.21 -30.53 10.87
C LEU A 343 14.91 -30.14 11.61
N ALA A 344 13.99 -29.45 10.93
CA ALA A 344 12.69 -29.09 11.49
C ALA A 344 11.84 -30.33 11.90
N GLU A 345 11.86 -31.40 11.09
CA GLU A 345 11.24 -32.67 11.45
C GLU A 345 11.89 -33.34 12.67
N THR A 346 13.22 -33.34 12.77
CA THR A 346 13.92 -33.95 13.92
C THR A 346 13.69 -33.21 15.23
N LEU A 347 13.49 -31.88 15.19
CA LEU A 347 13.13 -31.08 16.37
C LEU A 347 11.66 -31.24 16.79
N THR A 348 10.76 -31.51 15.84
CA THR A 348 9.32 -31.65 16.12
C THR A 348 8.90 -33.09 16.44
N LYS A 349 9.63 -34.10 15.94
CA LYS A 349 9.48 -35.51 16.33
C LYS A 349 10.06 -35.76 17.72
N THR A 350 9.34 -35.33 18.74
CA THR A 350 9.58 -35.80 20.11
C THR A 350 9.45 -37.33 20.15
N LYS A 351 10.41 -38.00 20.82
CA LYS A 351 10.33 -39.45 21.02
C LYS A 351 9.06 -39.78 21.80
N ILE A 352 8.15 -40.51 21.16
CA ILE A 352 7.20 -41.36 21.89
C ILE A 352 8.05 -42.50 22.47
N ALA A 353 8.32 -42.42 23.78
CA ALA A 353 9.06 -43.40 24.57
C ALA A 353 8.44 -43.45 25.98
#